data_AF-A0A399SU79-F1
#
_entry.id   AF-A0A399SU79-F1
#
_cell.length_a   1.000
_cell.length_b   1.000
_cell.length_c   1.000
_cell.angle_alpha   90.00
_cell.angle_beta   90.00
_cell.angle_gamma   90.00
#
_symmetry.space_group_name_H-M   'P 1'
#
loop_
_entity.id
_entity.type
_entity.pdbx_description
1 polymer ?
#
loop_
_entity_poly.entity_id
_entity_poly.type
_entity_poly.pdbx_seq_one_letter_code
_entity_poly.pdbx_strand_id
1 'polypeptide(L)' 'MQEEQNRNIEEATERVKERLPLEKIRCIPKYKDLSSEDYEKLIKNTETVALLILKAFILENNQV' A
#
# COMPACT_ATOMS: atom_id res chain seq x y z
N MET A 1 -20.74 -5.66 3.98
CA MET A 1 -19.78 -4.97 4.86
C MET A 1 -18.33 -5.34 4.58
N GLN A 2 -17.86 -6.59 4.76
CA GLN A 2 -16.45 -6.94 4.50
C GLN A 2 -16.03 -6.80 3.02
N GLU A 3 -16.89 -7.22 2.09
CA GLU A 3 -16.62 -7.08 0.64
C GLU A 3 -16.49 -5.63 0.21
N GLU A 4 -17.22 -4.72 0.85
CA GLU A 4 -17.24 -3.30 0.54
C GLU A 4 -15.99 -2.59 1.08
N GLN A 5 -15.50 -3.01 2.26
CA GLN A 5 -14.20 -2.58 2.80
C GLN A 5 -13.04 -3.07 1.93
N ASN A 6 -13.11 -4.32 1.46
CA ASN A 6 -12.09 -4.87 0.56
C ASN A 6 -12.03 -4.10 -0.76
N ARG A 7 -13.18 -3.75 -1.35
CA ARG A 7 -13.24 -2.90 -2.56
C ARG A 7 -12.62 -1.52 -2.33
N ASN A 8 -12.84 -0.92 -1.16
CA ASN A 8 -12.29 0.39 -0.84
C ASN A 8 -10.75 0.34 -0.68
N ILE A 9 -10.23 -0.72 -0.04
CA ILE A 9 -8.78 -0.93 0.11
C ILE A 9 -8.13 -1.16 -1.26
N GLU A 10 -8.73 -2.00 -2.10
CA GLU A 10 -8.23 -2.28 -3.45
C GLU A 10 -8.20 -1.00 -4.30
N GLU A 11 -9.27 -0.19 -4.27
CA GLU A 11 -9.33 1.10 -4.95
C GLU A 11 -8.25 2.07 -4.43
N ALA A 12 -8.03 2.12 -3.11
CA ALA A 12 -6.97 2.93 -2.53
C ALA A 12 -5.58 2.47 -2.97
N THR A 13 -5.35 1.16 -3.08
CA THR A 13 -4.10 0.57 -3.57
C THR A 13 -3.87 0.89 -5.04
N GLU A 14 -4.90 0.82 -5.89
CA GLU A 14 -4.79 1.18 -7.30
C GLU A 14 -4.46 2.67 -7.48
N ARG A 15 -5.05 3.58 -6.68
CA ARG A 15 -4.67 5.00 -6.68
C ARG A 15 -3.20 5.22 -6.30
N VAL A 16 -2.61 4.36 -5.46
CA VAL A 16 -1.17 4.42 -5.13
C VAL A 16 -0.35 3.99 -6.33
N LYS A 17 -0.73 2.90 -7.01
CA LYS A 17 -0.05 2.44 -8.23
C LYS A 17 -0.07 3.47 -9.36
N GLU A 18 -1.19 4.17 -9.54
CA GLU A 18 -1.29 5.27 -10.52
C GLU A 18 -0.32 6.42 -10.21
N ARG A 19 -0.14 6.76 -8.93
CA ARG A 19 0.76 7.84 -8.50
C ARG A 19 2.23 7.44 -8.54
N LEU A 20 2.51 6.20 -8.15
CA LEU A 20 3.84 5.60 -8.03
C LEU A 20 3.98 4.34 -8.90
N PRO A 21 3.89 4.47 -10.23
CA PRO A 21 4.07 3.34 -11.11
C PRO A 21 5.52 2.81 -11.04
N LEU A 22 5.70 1.56 -11.44
CA LEU A 22 6.98 0.85 -11.41
C LEU A 22 8.11 1.65 -12.04
N GLU A 23 7.86 2.30 -13.17
CA GLU A 23 8.83 3.10 -13.90
C GLU A 23 9.35 4.26 -13.05
N LYS A 24 8.46 4.93 -12.31
CA LYS A 24 8.86 6.02 -11.39
C LYS A 24 9.65 5.48 -10.20
N ILE A 25 9.28 4.32 -9.67
CA ILE A 25 10.02 3.70 -8.56
C ILE A 25 11.43 3.30 -9.01
N ARG A 26 11.59 2.77 -10.23
CA ARG A 26 12.90 2.43 -10.81
C ARG A 26 13.82 3.63 -11.04
N CYS A 27 13.30 4.86 -11.07
CA CYS A 27 14.13 6.05 -11.07
C CYS A 27 14.92 6.24 -9.76
N ILE A 28 14.48 5.62 -8.66
CA ILE A 28 15.18 5.64 -7.38
C ILE A 28 16.32 4.60 -7.46
N PRO A 29 17.59 4.99 -7.22
CA PRO A 29 18.74 4.10 -7.38
C PRO A 29 18.63 2.75 -6.64
N LYS A 30 18.00 2.75 -5.46
CA LYS A 30 17.76 1.55 -4.65
C LYS A 30 16.83 0.52 -5.31
N TYR A 31 15.93 0.97 -6.18
CA TYR A 31 14.90 0.14 -6.80
C TYR A 31 15.07 0.03 -8.32
N LYS A 32 16.24 0.40 -8.85
CA LYS A 32 16.51 0.44 -10.29
C LYS A 32 16.23 -0.88 -11.00
N ASP A 33 16.61 -1.98 -10.36
CA ASP A 33 16.46 -3.33 -10.91
C ASP A 33 15.22 -4.06 -10.36
N LEU A 34 14.27 -3.33 -9.77
CA LEU A 34 13.05 -3.89 -9.19
C LEU A 34 12.22 -4.59 -10.28
N SER A 35 11.96 -5.89 -10.13
CA SER A 35 11.12 -6.63 -11.05
C SER A 35 9.63 -6.23 -10.90
N SER A 36 8.80 -6.57 -11.89
CA SER A 36 7.36 -6.32 -11.78
C SER A 36 6.73 -7.11 -10.63
N GLU A 37 7.23 -8.32 -10.38
CA GLU A 37 6.74 -9.16 -9.29
C GLU A 37 7.12 -8.58 -7.92
N ASP A 38 8.37 -8.10 -7.78
CA ASP A 38 8.84 -7.49 -6.54
C ASP A 38 8.16 -6.16 -6.26
N TYR A 39 7.79 -5.42 -7.31
CA TYR A 39 6.96 -4.23 -7.19
C TYR A 39 5.57 -4.54 -6.64
N GLU A 40 4.87 -5.54 -7.19
CA GLU A 40 3.55 -5.93 -6.66
C GLU A 40 3.65 -6.38 -5.19
N LYS A 41 4.69 -7.15 -4.85
CA LYS A 41 4.98 -7.50 -3.45
C LYS A 41 5.25 -6.26 -2.59
N LEU A 42 6.01 -5.29 -3.09
CA LEU A 42 6.30 -4.03 -2.38
C LEU A 42 5.02 -3.25 -2.09
N ILE A 43 4.15 -3.10 -3.09
CA ILE A 43 2.86 -2.41 -2.94
C ILE A 43 1.99 -3.13 -1.92
N LYS A 44 1.87 -4.46 -2.00
CA LYS A 44 1.03 -5.23 -1.07
C LYS A 44 1.55 -5.21 0.38
N ASN A 45 2.87 -5.27 0.55
CA ASN A 45 3.49 -5.13 1.86
C ASN A 45 3.25 -3.73 2.43
N THR A 46 3.34 -2.70 1.59
CA THR A 46 3.06 -1.31 2.00
C THR A 46 1.61 -1.12 2.41
N GLU A 47 0.64 -1.67 1.66
CA GLU A 47 -0.77 -1.70 2.02
C GLU A 47 -0.97 -2.33 3.41
N THR A 48 -0.34 -3.49 3.65
CA THR A 48 -0.43 -4.20 4.93
C THR A 48 0.10 -3.37 6.08
N VAL A 49 1.28 -2.77 5.92
CA VAL A 49 1.90 -1.91 6.95
C VAL A 49 1.05 -0.67 7.22
N ALA A 50 0.52 -0.02 6.17
CA ALA A 50 -0.34 1.15 6.33
C ALA A 50 -1.63 0.81 7.09
N LEU A 51 -2.26 -0.33 6.80
CA LEU A 51 -3.43 -0.80 7.53
C LEU A 51 -3.11 -1.13 8.99
N LEU A 52 -1.93 -1.68 9.28
CA LEU A 52 -1.50 -1.92 10.66
C LEU A 52 -1.30 -0.61 11.43
N ILE A 53 -0.66 0.38 10.81
CA ILE A 53 -0.49 1.73 11.38
C ILE A 53 -1.86 2.35 11.65
N LEU A 54 -2.77 2.33 10.68
CA LEU A 54 -4.12 2.88 10.84
C LEU A 54 -4.90 2.19 11.97
N LYS A 55 -4.84 0.85 12.04
CA LYS A 55 -5.46 0.08 13.12
C LYS A 55 -4.88 0.46 14.48
N ALA A 56 -3.56 0.64 14.58
CA ALA A 56 -2.90 1.05 15.80
C ALA A 56 -3.38 2.45 16.24
N PHE A 57 -3.42 3.42 15.32
CA PHE A 57 -3.94 4.76 15.59
C PHE A 57 -5.40 4.77 16.03
N ILE A 58 -6.26 3.98 15.38
CA ILE A 58 -7.67 3.87 15.78
C ILE A 58 -7.80 3.23 17.17
N LEU A 59 -7.00 2.20 17.47
CA LEU A 59 -7.01 1.53 18.75
C LEU A 59 -6.59 2.46 19.90
N GLU A 60 -5.54 3.25 19.70
CA GLU A 60 -5.07 4.24 20.69
C GLU A 60 -6.13 5.33 20.94
N ASN A 61 -6.75 5.86 19.88
CA ASN A 61 -7.77 6.90 20.01
C ASN A 61 -9.11 6.41 20.60
N ASN A 62 -9.39 5.10 20.55
CA ASN A 62 -10.58 4.51 21.17
C ASN A 62 -10.38 4.19 22.67
N GLN A 63 -9.18 4.36 23.21
CA GLN A 63 -8.89 4.20 24.65
C GLN A 63 -8.93 5.53 25.43
N VAL A 64 -9.34 6.63 24.79
CA VAL A 64 -9.52 7.97 25.40
C VAL A 64 -10.99 8.30 25.60
#